data_AF-A0AAW4CZQ2-F1
#
_entry.id   AF-A0AAW4CZQ2-F1
#
_cell.length_a   1.000
_cell.length_b   1.000
_cell.length_c   1.000
_cell.angle_alpha   90.00
_cell.angle_beta   90.00
_cell.angle_gamma   90.00
#
_symmetry.space_group_name_H-M   'P 1'
#
loop_
_entity.id
_entity.type
_entity.pdbx_description
1 polymer ?
#
loop_
_entity_poly.entity_id
_entity_poly.type
_entity_poly.pdbx_seq_one_letter_code
_entity_poly.pdbx_strand_id
1 'polypeptide(L)' 'MLPECQLFSTLGCHLCEVAEAVLMPFVDHGLLVELVDIAESEALFERYGLVIPVLRRCDNEAELAWPFDADQVAAFLR' A
#
# COMPACT_ATOMS: atom_id res chain seq x y z
N MET A 1 -15.56 8.63 5.76
CA MET A 1 -14.79 8.94 4.53
C MET A 1 -13.63 7.98 4.50
N LEU A 2 -13.26 7.43 3.34
CA LEU A 2 -12.08 6.57 3.25
C LEU A 2 -10.82 7.41 3.49
N PRO A 3 -9.82 6.90 4.23
CA PRO A 3 -8.55 7.60 4.39
C PRO A 3 -7.80 7.63 3.06
N GLU A 4 -6.97 8.65 2.87
CA GLU A 4 -5.94 8.62 1.83
C GLU A 4 -4.85 7.64 2.25
N CYS A 5 -4.33 6.87 1.29
CA CYS A 5 -3.32 5.86 1.52
C CYS A 5 -2.13 6.01 0.56
N GLN A 6 -1.02 5.41 0.95
CA GLN A 6 0.17 5.19 0.12
C GLN A 6 0.48 3.70 0.05
N LEU A 7 0.82 3.20 -1.12
CA LEU A 7 1.37 1.87 -1.31
C LEU A 7 2.87 2.00 -1.61
N PHE A 8 3.69 1.59 -0.66
CA PHE A 8 5.13 1.49 -0.87
C PHE A 8 5.43 0.29 -1.76
N SER A 9 6.04 0.55 -2.91
CA SER A 9 6.32 -0.44 -3.95
C SER A 9 7.65 -0.14 -4.63
N THR A 10 7.99 -0.93 -5.65
CA THR A 10 9.04 -0.57 -6.62
C THR A 10 8.70 -1.12 -7.99
N LEU A 11 9.29 -0.56 -9.05
CA LEU A 11 9.09 -1.02 -10.42
C LEU A 11 9.53 -2.48 -10.61
N GLY A 12 8.72 -3.27 -11.31
CA GLY A 12 9.00 -4.69 -11.57
C GLY A 12 8.79 -5.63 -10.39
N CYS A 13 8.16 -5.16 -9.31
CA CYS A 13 7.78 -5.96 -8.15
C CYS A 13 6.46 -6.71 -8.39
N HIS A 14 6.54 -8.02 -8.67
CA HIS A 14 5.34 -8.83 -8.90
C HIS A 14 4.38 -8.84 -7.70
N LEU A 15 4.88 -8.91 -6.46
CA LEU A 15 4.02 -8.88 -5.27
C LEU A 15 3.27 -7.54 -5.13
N CYS A 16 3.89 -6.44 -5.57
CA CYS A 16 3.29 -5.12 -5.57
C CYS A 16 2.13 -5.05 -6.57
N GLU A 17 2.30 -5.62 -7.78
CA GLU A 17 1.21 -5.75 -8.77
C GLU A 17 0.01 -6.54 -8.20
N VAL A 18 0.28 -7.61 -7.45
CA VAL A 18 -0.78 -8.41 -6.79
C VAL A 18 -1.48 -7.59 -5.70
N ALA A 19 -0.73 -6.87 -4.87
CA ALA A 19 -1.29 -6.00 -3.85
C ALA A 19 -2.16 -4.88 -4.45
N GLU A 20 -1.70 -4.24 -5.52
CA GLU A 20 -2.48 -3.24 -6.26
C GLU A 20 -3.81 -3.81 -6.77
N ALA A 21 -3.81 -5.05 -7.28
CA ALA A 21 -5.03 -5.72 -7.72
C ALA A 21 -6.02 -5.97 -6.57
N VAL A 22 -5.53 -6.25 -5.35
CA VAL A 22 -6.37 -6.36 -4.14
C VAL A 22 -6.99 -5.01 -3.76
N LEU A 23 -6.29 -3.90 -4.01
CA LEU A 23 -6.77 -2.55 -3.70
C LEU A 23 -7.73 -1.97 -4.76
N MET A 24 -7.67 -2.46 -6.00
CA MET A 24 -8.44 -1.93 -7.12
C MET A 24 -9.95 -1.79 -6.84
N PRO A 25 -10.63 -2.78 -6.23
CA PRO A 25 -12.05 -2.63 -5.89
C PRO A 25 -12.31 -1.48 -4.91
N PHE A 26 -11.38 -1.16 -4.00
CA PHE A 26 -11.54 -0.04 -3.07
C PHE A 26 -11.32 1.30 -3.77
N VAL A 27 -10.37 1.36 -4.71
CA VAL A 27 -10.13 2.54 -5.54
C VAL A 27 -11.36 2.86 -6.40
N ASP A 28 -11.98 1.84 -6.99
CA ASP A 28 -13.26 1.98 -7.72
C ASP A 28 -14.39 2.54 -6.84
N HIS A 29 -14.28 2.38 -5.51
CA HIS A 29 -15.22 2.91 -4.52
C HIS A 29 -14.72 4.18 -3.81
N GLY A 30 -13.68 4.83 -4.34
CA GLY A 30 -13.22 6.14 -3.91
C GLY A 30 -12.04 6.15 -2.92
N LEU A 31 -11.37 5.01 -2.70
CA LEU A 31 -10.09 5.01 -1.99
C LEU A 31 -9.04 5.73 -2.84
N LEU A 32 -8.35 6.71 -2.26
CA LEU A 32 -7.20 7.35 -2.89
C LEU A 32 -5.93 6.63 -2.44
N VAL A 33 -5.18 6.08 -3.39
CA VAL A 33 -3.90 5.40 -3.14
C VAL A 33 -2.83 6.03 -4.02
N GLU A 34 -1.79 6.59 -3.40
CA GLU A 34 -0.57 7.01 -4.07
C GLU A 34 0.42 5.84 -4.12
N LEU A 35 0.97 5.53 -5.29
CA LEU A 35 2.08 4.58 -5.42
C LEU A 35 3.39 5.31 -5.14
N VAL A 36 4.16 4.82 -4.16
CA VAL A 36 5.43 5.42 -3.76
C VAL A 36 6.55 4.44 -4.09
N ASP A 37 7.38 4.77 -5.08
CA ASP A 37 8.56 3.98 -5.41
C ASP A 37 9.66 4.22 -4.37
N ILE A 38 9.92 3.21 -3.55
CA ILE A 38 10.93 3.31 -2.50
C ILE A 38 12.35 3.36 -3.06
N ALA A 39 12.59 2.96 -4.31
CA ALA A 39 13.91 2.98 -4.94
C ALA A 39 14.45 4.41 -5.15
N GLU A 40 13.56 5.41 -5.15
CA GLU A 40 13.94 6.82 -5.30
C GLU A 40 14.38 7.47 -3.98
N SER A 41 14.28 6.77 -2.84
CA SER A 41 14.63 7.28 -1.52
C SER A 41 15.40 6.25 -0.70
N GLU A 42 16.65 6.57 -0.37
CA GLU A 42 17.51 5.71 0.47
C GLU A 42 16.83 5.37 1.80
N ALA A 43 16.18 6.34 2.45
CA ALA A 43 15.47 6.13 3.72
C ALA A 43 14.26 5.19 3.59
N LEU A 44 13.50 5.28 2.49
CA LEU A 44 12.39 4.36 2.25
C LEU A 44 12.89 2.97 1.87
N PHE A 45 13.97 2.89 1.09
CA PHE A 45 14.61 1.63 0.72
C PHE A 45 15.13 0.88 1.94
N GLU A 46 15.82 1.56 2.85
CA GLU A 46 16.28 0.98 4.12
C GLU A 46 15.13 0.45 4.99
N ARG A 47 14.01 1.18 5.02
CA ARG A 47 12.84 0.82 5.84
C ARG A 47 12.03 -0.33 5.24
N TYR A 48 11.77 -0.29 3.94
CA TYR A 48 10.76 -1.15 3.30
C TYR A 48 11.33 -2.17 2.31
N GLY A 49 12.62 -2.10 1.95
CA GLY A 49 13.22 -2.90 0.87
C GLY A 49 13.06 -4.42 1.01
N LEU A 50 12.79 -4.92 2.21
CA LEU A 50 12.58 -6.36 2.48
C LEU A 50 11.10 -6.74 2.71
N VAL A 51 10.20 -5.76 2.79
CA VAL A 51 8.81 -5.97 3.23
C VAL A 51 7.76 -5.39 2.28
N ILE A 52 8.15 -4.70 1.21
CA ILE A 52 7.19 -4.26 0.19
C ILE A 52 6.43 -5.45 -0.42
N PRO A 53 5.15 -5.28 -0.76
CA PRO A 53 4.37 -4.05 -0.67
C PRO A 53 3.81 -3.75 0.74
N VAL A 54 3.72 -2.47 1.10
CA VAL A 54 3.12 -2.01 2.37
C VAL A 54 2.12 -0.90 2.10
N LEU A 55 0.87 -1.10 2.52
CA LEU A 55 -0.17 -0.06 2.48
C LEU A 55 -0.10 0.77 3.76
N ARG A 56 0.04 2.09 3.65
CA ARG A 56 0.05 3.02 4.78
C ARG A 56 -1.10 4.00 4.68
N ARG A 57 -1.76 4.27 5.79
CA ARG A 57 -2.75 5.36 5.89
C ARG A 57 -2.07 6.69 6.16
N CYS A 58 -2.51 7.73 5.48
CA CYS A 58 -1.97 9.09 5.62
C CYS A 58 -2.51 9.82 6.86
N ASP A 59 -3.67 9.40 7.40
CA ASP A 59 -4.32 10.07 8.54
C ASP A 59 -3.72 9.68 9.91
N ASN A 60 -3.18 8.47 10.03
CA ASN A 60 -2.68 7.95 11.31
C ASN A 60 -1.36 7.15 11.20
N GLU A 61 -0.74 7.11 10.02
CA GLU A 61 0.49 6.38 9.74
C GLU A 61 0.43 4.85 9.99
N ALA A 62 -0.76 4.28 10.19
CA ALA A 62 -0.89 2.84 10.34
C ALA A 62 -0.47 2.13 9.05
N GLU A 63 0.12 0.95 9.20
CA GLU A 63 0.66 0.16 8.09
C GLU A 63 0.04 -1.24 8.06
N LEU A 64 -0.23 -1.72 6.84
CA LEU A 64 -0.64 -3.07 6.54
C LEU A 64 0.38 -3.66 5.56
N ALA A 65 1.26 -4.51 6.09
CA ALA A 65 2.27 -5.20 5.31
C ALA A 65 1.67 -6.40 4.57
N TRP A 66 2.20 -6.69 3.38
CA TRP A 66 1.88 -7.91 2.65
C TRP A 66 2.23 -9.17 3.45
N PRO A 67 1.47 -10.27 3.33
CA PRO A 67 0.26 -10.44 2.52
C PRO A 67 -1.02 -9.92 3.16
N PHE A 68 -1.90 -9.35 2.33
CA PHE A 68 -3.25 -8.97 2.74
C PHE A 68 -4.30 -9.30 1.66
N ASP A 69 -5.51 -9.61 2.10
CA ASP A 69 -6.69 -9.76 1.24
C ASP A 69 -7.66 -8.57 1.37
N ALA A 70 -8.78 -8.63 0.64
CA ALA A 70 -9.79 -7.58 0.64
C ALA A 70 -10.46 -7.39 2.02
N ASP A 71 -10.66 -8.46 2.80
CA ASP A 71 -11.29 -8.34 4.12
C ASP A 71 -10.35 -7.64 5.11
N GLN A 72 -9.06 -7.92 5.04
CA GLN A 72 -8.04 -7.23 5.82
C GLN A 72 -7.92 -5.75 5.45
N VAL A 73 -7.96 -5.43 4.14
CA VAL A 73 -7.99 -4.02 3.67
C VAL A 73 -9.26 -3.33 4.17
N ALA A 74 -10.42 -3.95 4.02
CA ALA A 74 -11.69 -3.39 4.49
C ALA A 74 -11.71 -3.14 6.00
N ALA A 75 -11.08 -4.02 6.79
CA ALA A 75 -10.94 -3.81 8.23
C ALA A 75 -9.96 -2.67 8.55
N PHE A 76 -8.86 -2.58 7.81
CA PHE A 76 -7.81 -1.58 7.98
C PHE A 76 -8.25 -0.16 7.62
N LEU A 77 -9.19 -0.01 6.67
CA LEU A 77 -9.73 1.28 6.22
C LEU A 77 -10.86 1.85 7.09
N ARG A 78 -11.34 1.09 8.10
CA ARG A 78 -12.35 1.57 9.06
C ARG A 78 -11.78 2.62 10.00
#